data_AF-A0A4V5MRY7-F1
#
_entry.id   AF-A0A4V5MRY7-F1
#
_cell.length_a   1.000
_cell.length_b   1.000
_cell.length_c   1.000
_cell.angle_alpha   90.00
_cell.angle_beta   90.00
_cell.angle_gamma   90.00
#
_symmetry.space_group_name_H-M   'P 1'
#
loop_
_entity.id
_entity.type
_entity.pdbx_description
1 polymer ?
#
loop_
_entity_poly.entity_id
_entity_poly.type
_entity_poly.pdbx_seq_one_letter_code
_entity_poly.pdbx_strand_id
1 'polypeptide(L)'
;RVGNLTMTNHPIHMHGYDFEVTCTDGGWVRPEARWPEVSIDIPVGAMRAYEFDAVHEGDWAFHCHKSHHTMNAMGHELPTIIGANKTRVTDMVRRHQPGYMSMGTAGMGDMGEMSMEIPENTIPMMTGWGPHGPLEMGGMFSVMKVREGIAPDDYSDPGWYENPPGTQAWEWTGELPEHASNYSPETILTPRGGKRLG
;
A
#
# COMPACT_ATOMS: atom_id res chain seq x y z
N ARG A 1 8.82 -14.74 7.90
CA ARG A 1 10.27 -14.35 7.90
C ARG A 1 10.55 -13.55 6.66
N VAL A 2 11.37 -12.49 6.75
CA VAL A 2 11.75 -11.67 5.59
C VAL A 2 13.26 -11.50 5.57
N GLY A 3 13.85 -11.73 4.40
CA GLY A 3 15.26 -11.48 4.13
C GLY A 3 15.44 -10.43 3.05
N ASN A 4 16.37 -9.50 3.26
CA ASN A 4 16.67 -8.44 2.32
C ASN A 4 17.95 -8.75 1.54
N LEU A 5 17.77 -9.11 0.26
CA LEU A 5 18.86 -9.42 -0.67
C LEU A 5 19.29 -8.21 -1.51
N THR A 6 18.74 -7.03 -1.23
CA THR A 6 18.97 -5.81 -2.00
C THR A 6 19.91 -4.85 -1.27
N MET A 7 20.36 -3.80 -1.97
CA MET A 7 21.27 -2.77 -1.43
C MET A 7 20.55 -1.60 -0.75
N THR A 8 19.24 -1.69 -0.51
CA THR A 8 18.47 -0.69 0.24
C THR A 8 17.69 -1.37 1.37
N ASN A 9 17.46 -0.66 2.47
CA ASN A 9 16.62 -1.18 3.55
C ASN A 9 15.15 -1.24 3.14
N HIS A 10 14.38 -2.16 3.73
CA HIS A 10 12.94 -2.29 3.46
C HIS A 10 12.15 -2.32 4.77
N PRO A 11 11.41 -1.25 5.11
CA PRO A 11 10.47 -1.29 6.23
C PRO A 11 9.24 -2.09 5.82
N ILE A 12 9.04 -3.26 6.40
CA ILE A 12 7.90 -4.14 6.08
C ILE A 12 6.78 -3.86 7.05
N HIS A 13 5.61 -3.50 6.53
CA HIS A 13 4.40 -3.15 7.27
C HIS A 13 3.29 -4.17 7.03
N MET A 14 2.57 -4.50 8.09
CA MET A 14 1.40 -5.36 8.08
C MET A 14 0.19 -4.59 8.58
N HIS A 15 -0.88 -4.57 7.78
CA HIS A 15 -2.15 -3.98 8.18
C HIS A 15 -2.90 -4.94 9.12
N GLY A 16 -3.77 -4.39 9.96
CA GLY A 16 -4.68 -5.15 10.82
C GLY A 16 -4.05 -5.81 12.04
N TYR A 17 -2.72 -5.82 12.15
CA TYR A 17 -2.01 -6.54 13.19
C TYR A 17 -0.79 -5.76 13.67
N ASP A 18 -0.55 -5.83 14.98
CA ASP A 18 0.78 -5.77 15.54
C ASP A 18 1.42 -7.17 15.57
N PHE A 19 2.75 -7.19 15.63
CA PHE A 19 3.56 -8.39 15.68
C PHE A 19 4.74 -8.21 16.63
N GLU A 20 5.26 -9.30 17.16
CA GLU A 20 6.45 -9.32 17.97
C GLU A 20 7.68 -9.66 17.12
N VAL A 21 8.76 -8.88 17.19
CA VAL A 21 10.01 -9.21 16.51
C VAL A 21 10.75 -10.28 17.30
N THR A 22 10.79 -11.50 16.76
CA THR A 22 11.26 -12.69 17.48
C THR A 22 12.65 -13.15 17.04
N CYS A 23 13.17 -12.67 15.91
CA CYS A 23 14.49 -13.06 15.41
C CYS A 23 15.20 -11.92 14.68
N THR A 24 16.52 -11.85 14.88
CA THR A 24 17.44 -10.96 14.16
C THR A 24 18.54 -11.76 13.46
N ASP A 25 19.48 -11.09 12.81
CA ASP A 25 20.65 -11.73 12.19
C ASP A 25 21.50 -12.52 13.20
N GLY A 26 21.43 -12.15 14.49
CA GLY A 26 22.09 -12.85 15.59
C GLY A 26 21.34 -14.09 16.10
N GLY A 27 20.18 -14.42 15.52
CA GLY A 27 19.32 -15.53 15.92
C GLY A 27 18.08 -15.11 16.69
N TRP A 28 17.41 -16.09 17.31
CA TRP A 28 16.18 -15.90 18.07
C TRP A 28 16.40 -15.02 19.29
N VAL A 29 15.52 -14.04 19.46
CA VAL A 29 15.51 -13.12 20.60
C VAL A 29 14.76 -13.78 21.75
N ARG A 30 15.34 -13.74 22.95
CA ARG A 30 14.69 -14.25 24.17
C ARG A 30 13.37 -13.51 24.42
N PRO A 31 12.31 -14.18 24.89
CA PRO A 31 10.98 -13.56 25.07
C PRO A 31 11.00 -12.20 25.77
N GLU A 32 11.82 -12.02 26.80
CA GLU A 32 11.88 -10.79 27.60
C GLU A 32 12.54 -9.60 26.88
N ALA A 33 13.19 -9.85 25.74
CA ALA A 33 13.89 -8.86 24.93
C ALA A 33 13.25 -8.66 23.54
N ARG A 34 12.15 -9.36 23.26
CA ARG A 34 11.35 -9.14 22.06
C ARG A 34 10.54 -7.86 22.21
N TRP A 35 10.10 -7.29 21.10
CA TRP A 35 9.35 -6.03 21.11
C TRP A 35 8.21 -6.04 20.08
N PRO A 36 7.10 -5.35 20.37
CA PRO A 36 5.99 -5.22 19.45
C PRO A 36 6.29 -4.17 18.38
N GLU A 37 5.81 -4.40 17.17
CA GLU A 37 5.86 -3.48 16.04
C GLU A 37 4.66 -3.67 15.10
N VAL A 38 4.42 -2.68 14.25
CA VAL A 38 3.53 -2.81 13.07
C VAL A 38 4.31 -2.67 11.75
N SER A 39 5.51 -2.10 11.84
CA SER A 39 6.45 -1.95 10.73
C SER A 39 7.85 -2.25 11.22
N ILE A 40 8.59 -3.08 10.49
CA ILE A 40 9.97 -3.42 10.86
C ILE A 40 10.94 -3.22 9.70
N ASP A 41 12.00 -2.47 9.97
CA ASP A 41 13.08 -2.31 9.01
C ASP A 41 13.88 -3.61 8.83
N ILE A 42 14.08 -3.99 7.56
CA ILE A 42 14.97 -5.08 7.17
C ILE A 42 16.20 -4.45 6.50
N PRO A 43 17.34 -4.33 7.23
CA PRO A 43 18.58 -3.79 6.68
C PRO A 43 19.13 -4.61 5.51
N VAL A 44 20.08 -4.03 4.78
CA VAL A 44 20.79 -4.71 3.68
C VAL A 44 21.46 -5.99 4.18
N GLY A 45 21.20 -7.12 3.50
CA GLY A 45 21.79 -8.42 3.84
C GLY A 45 21.25 -9.04 5.13
N ALA A 46 20.25 -8.43 5.76
CA ALA A 46 19.68 -8.87 7.02
C ALA A 46 18.40 -9.71 6.83
N MET A 47 18.05 -10.46 7.86
CA MET A 47 16.77 -11.14 8.02
C MET A 47 16.10 -10.77 9.34
N ARG A 48 14.77 -10.77 9.33
CA ARG A 48 13.95 -10.73 10.54
C ARG A 48 12.92 -11.84 10.52
N ALA A 49 12.62 -12.37 11.70
CA ALA A 49 11.37 -13.10 11.94
C ALA A 49 10.53 -12.29 12.93
N TYR A 50 9.24 -12.32 12.70
CA TYR A 50 8.24 -11.77 13.58
C TYR A 50 7.05 -12.72 13.60
N GLU A 51 6.36 -12.72 14.73
CA GLU A 51 5.23 -13.59 15.04
C GLU A 51 4.02 -12.72 15.42
N PHE A 52 2.84 -13.14 15.02
CA PHE A 52 1.59 -12.49 15.37
C PHE A 52 0.51 -13.57 15.52
N ASP A 53 -0.49 -13.27 16.34
CA ASP A 53 -1.66 -14.13 16.51
C ASP A 53 -2.71 -13.73 15.46
N ALA A 54 -3.00 -14.63 14.51
CA ALA A 54 -3.92 -14.36 13.40
C ALA A 54 -5.41 -14.42 13.81
N VAL A 55 -5.82 -13.53 14.71
CA VAL A 55 -7.15 -13.49 15.34
C VAL A 55 -8.18 -12.59 14.65
N HIS A 56 -7.74 -11.81 13.67
CA HIS A 56 -8.57 -10.88 12.90
C HIS A 56 -8.75 -11.40 11.48
N GLU A 57 -9.88 -12.08 11.24
CA GLU A 57 -10.25 -12.54 9.91
C GLU A 57 -10.40 -11.35 8.95
N GLY A 58 -9.83 -11.49 7.75
CA GLY A 58 -9.78 -10.40 6.80
C GLY A 58 -8.73 -10.59 5.72
N ASP A 59 -8.69 -9.62 4.80
CA ASP A 59 -7.66 -9.50 3.78
C ASP A 59 -6.80 -8.28 4.12
N TRP A 60 -5.55 -8.53 4.48
CA TRP A 60 -4.67 -7.51 5.06
C TRP A 60 -3.51 -7.20 4.12
N ALA A 61 -3.34 -5.91 3.80
CA ALA A 61 -2.19 -5.46 3.04
C ALA A 61 -0.89 -5.71 3.81
N PHE A 62 0.08 -6.29 3.13
CA PHE A 62 1.40 -6.57 3.66
C PHE A 62 2.44 -6.10 2.64
N HIS A 63 3.22 -5.07 2.99
CA HIS A 63 4.04 -4.41 1.99
C HIS A 63 5.25 -3.66 2.55
N CYS A 64 6.19 -3.31 1.68
CA CYS A 64 7.22 -2.34 2.00
C CYS A 64 6.57 -0.95 2.17
N HIS A 65 6.86 -0.25 3.27
CA HIS A 65 6.29 1.05 3.61
C HIS A 65 7.07 2.23 2.99
N LYS A 66 7.96 1.95 2.04
CA LYS A 66 8.53 2.98 1.16
C LYS A 66 7.58 3.18 -0.01
N SER A 67 6.94 4.36 -0.09
CA SER A 67 5.93 4.65 -1.13
C SER A 67 6.43 4.41 -2.55
N HIS A 68 7.71 4.66 -2.85
CA HIS A 68 8.26 4.39 -4.18
C HIS A 68 8.44 2.90 -4.49
N HIS A 69 8.55 2.03 -3.48
CA HIS A 69 8.67 0.59 -3.67
C HIS A 69 7.33 -0.09 -3.97
N THR A 70 6.20 0.55 -3.66
CA THR A 70 4.87 0.07 -4.06
C THR A 70 4.46 0.54 -5.46
N MET A 71 5.29 1.36 -6.13
CA MET A 71 4.99 1.98 -7.43
C MET A 71 5.84 1.43 -8.59
N ASN A 72 6.75 0.48 -8.34
CA ASN A 72 7.62 -0.17 -9.34
C ASN A 72 8.26 0.80 -10.36
N ALA A 73 7.86 0.71 -11.63
CA ALA A 73 8.52 1.36 -12.76
C ALA A 73 8.27 2.89 -12.85
N MET A 74 7.68 3.50 -11.82
CA MET A 74 7.41 4.93 -11.79
C MET A 74 8.67 5.74 -11.52
N GLY A 75 9.03 6.62 -12.46
CA GLY A 75 10.21 7.47 -12.35
C GLY A 75 10.04 8.60 -11.32
N HIS A 76 11.14 8.97 -10.67
CA HIS A 76 11.17 9.97 -9.58
C HIS A 76 11.67 11.36 -10.03
N GLU A 77 12.23 11.45 -11.24
CA GLU A 77 12.86 12.69 -11.75
C GLU A 77 11.90 13.56 -12.57
N LEU A 78 10.65 13.11 -12.74
CA LEU A 78 9.63 13.87 -13.43
C LEU A 78 8.84 14.73 -12.43
N PRO A 79 8.58 16.01 -12.73
CA PRO A 79 7.70 16.83 -11.90
C PRO A 79 6.29 16.24 -11.90
N THR A 80 5.58 16.40 -10.77
CA THR A 80 4.18 16.01 -10.66
C THR A 80 3.32 16.79 -11.65
N ILE A 81 2.63 16.07 -12.54
CA ILE A 81 1.76 16.62 -13.58
C ILE A 81 0.26 16.43 -13.29
N ILE A 82 -0.08 16.10 -12.04
CA ILE A 82 -1.47 15.95 -11.58
C ILE A 82 -2.21 17.27 -11.77
N GLY A 83 -3.40 17.21 -12.37
CA GLY A 83 -4.21 18.39 -12.68
C GLY A 83 -3.76 19.21 -13.90
N ALA A 84 -2.64 18.87 -14.55
CA ALA A 84 -2.21 19.55 -15.77
C ALA A 84 -3.04 19.08 -16.99
N ASN A 85 -3.54 20.03 -17.79
CA ASN A 85 -4.21 19.71 -19.06
C ASN A 85 -3.18 19.33 -20.13
N LYS A 86 -3.11 18.05 -20.46
CA LYS A 86 -2.16 17.47 -21.43
C LYS A 86 -2.79 17.13 -22.78
N THR A 87 -4.06 17.45 -23.03
CA THR A 87 -4.80 16.99 -24.23
C THR A 87 -4.08 17.37 -25.51
N ARG A 88 -3.71 18.65 -25.66
CA ARG A 88 -3.03 19.16 -26.86
C ARG A 88 -1.67 18.49 -27.09
N VAL A 89 -0.89 18.29 -26.04
CA VAL A 89 0.43 17.64 -26.13
C VAL A 89 0.26 16.17 -26.51
N THR A 90 -0.71 15.48 -25.90
CA THR A 90 -1.04 14.08 -26.18
C THR A 90 -1.42 13.89 -27.65
N ASP A 91 -2.25 14.79 -28.20
CA ASP A 91 -2.65 14.76 -29.61
C ASP A 91 -1.46 14.96 -30.57
N MET A 92 -0.51 15.83 -30.21
CA MET A 92 0.71 16.04 -30.98
C MET A 92 1.60 14.80 -30.98
N VAL A 93 1.80 14.16 -29.82
CA VAL A 93 2.63 12.96 -29.70
C VAL A 93 2.01 11.78 -30.45
N ARG A 94 0.68 11.61 -30.36
CA ARG A 94 -0.04 10.52 -31.04
C ARG A 94 0.08 10.54 -32.56
N ARG A 95 0.37 11.68 -33.18
CA ARG A 95 0.66 11.77 -34.63
C ARG A 95 1.91 11.00 -35.04
N HIS A 96 2.85 10.83 -34.13
CA HIS A 96 4.11 10.12 -34.37
C HIS A 96 4.18 8.78 -33.65
N GLN A 97 3.49 8.64 -32.52
CA GLN A 97 3.38 7.41 -31.75
C GLN A 97 1.91 7.13 -31.38
N PRO A 98 1.14 6.43 -32.24
CA PRO A 98 -0.30 6.23 -32.05
C PRO A 98 -0.67 5.54 -30.72
N GLY A 99 0.21 4.70 -30.20
CA GLY A 99 0.02 4.01 -28.91
C GLY A 99 0.27 4.85 -27.66
N TYR A 100 0.61 6.15 -27.80
CA TYR A 100 0.93 6.99 -26.65
C TYR A 100 -0.29 7.24 -25.75
N MET A 101 -0.13 6.94 -24.46
CA MET A 101 -1.10 7.20 -23.39
C MET A 101 -0.53 8.21 -22.40
N SER A 102 -1.28 9.28 -22.12
CA SER A 102 -0.88 10.26 -21.13
C SER A 102 -1.16 9.74 -19.72
N MET A 103 -0.10 9.53 -18.95
CA MET A 103 -0.19 8.97 -17.60
C MET A 103 -0.25 10.08 -16.53
N GLY A 104 -0.85 9.79 -15.37
CA GLY A 104 -0.76 10.64 -14.15
C GLY A 104 -1.54 11.95 -14.19
N THR A 105 -2.74 11.98 -14.80
CA THR A 105 -3.59 13.19 -14.82
C THR A 105 -4.40 13.35 -13.53
N ALA A 106 -5.08 12.30 -13.04
CA ALA A 106 -5.79 12.33 -11.76
C ALA A 106 -5.17 11.45 -10.66
N GLY A 107 -3.94 10.96 -10.87
CA GLY A 107 -3.17 10.23 -9.86
C GLY A 107 -2.74 8.84 -10.35
N MET A 108 -2.28 8.00 -9.42
CA MET A 108 -1.85 6.63 -9.72
C MET A 108 -3.04 5.69 -9.95
N GLY A 109 -4.19 5.95 -9.30
CA GLY A 109 -5.36 5.08 -9.43
C GLY A 109 -5.95 5.01 -10.82
N ASP A 110 -5.92 6.11 -11.58
CA ASP A 110 -6.27 6.12 -13.01
C ASP A 110 -5.47 5.09 -13.82
N MET A 111 -4.25 4.78 -13.39
CA MET A 111 -3.36 3.83 -14.06
C MET A 111 -3.74 2.39 -13.74
N GLY A 112 -4.43 2.16 -12.62
CA GLY A 112 -4.75 0.83 -12.14
C GLY A 112 -5.77 0.10 -13.02
N GLU A 113 -6.65 0.85 -13.67
CA GLU A 113 -7.65 0.30 -14.60
C GLU A 113 -7.12 0.16 -16.03
N MET A 114 -5.96 0.74 -16.34
CA MET A 114 -5.39 0.74 -17.68
C MET A 114 -4.33 -0.35 -17.82
N SER A 115 -4.75 -1.54 -18.26
CA SER A 115 -3.83 -2.63 -18.61
C SER A 115 -3.01 -2.25 -19.85
N MET A 116 -1.70 -2.07 -19.67
CA MET A 116 -0.74 -1.88 -20.75
C MET A 116 0.15 -3.10 -20.91
N GLU A 117 0.58 -3.39 -22.13
CA GLU A 117 1.62 -4.38 -22.37
C GLU A 117 2.94 -3.90 -21.76
N ILE A 118 3.50 -4.69 -20.85
CA ILE A 118 4.78 -4.42 -20.19
C ILE A 118 5.85 -5.39 -20.72
N PRO A 119 7.12 -4.95 -20.85
CA PRO A 119 8.20 -5.86 -21.23
C PRO A 119 8.29 -7.05 -20.26
N GLU A 120 8.59 -8.24 -20.77
CA GLU A 120 8.58 -9.51 -20.02
C GLU A 120 9.39 -9.48 -18.71
N ASN A 121 10.47 -8.68 -18.64
CA ASN A 121 11.33 -8.53 -17.47
C ASN A 121 10.93 -7.38 -16.53
N THR A 122 9.70 -6.89 -16.62
CA THR A 122 9.19 -5.78 -15.79
C THR A 122 8.23 -6.31 -14.76
N ILE A 123 8.45 -6.00 -13.49
CA ILE A 123 7.49 -6.30 -12.44
C ILE A 123 6.23 -5.46 -12.69
N PRO A 124 5.02 -6.06 -12.70
CA PRO A 124 3.78 -5.33 -12.92
C PRO A 124 3.65 -4.16 -11.96
N MET A 125 3.25 -2.99 -12.46
CA MET A 125 3.02 -1.81 -11.60
C MET A 125 1.85 -2.01 -10.61
N MET A 126 1.06 -3.07 -10.80
CA MET A 126 -0.19 -3.36 -10.12
C MET A 126 -0.23 -4.84 -9.74
N THR A 127 -0.74 -5.18 -8.55
CA THR A 127 -0.78 -6.59 -8.06
C THR A 127 -2.13 -7.26 -8.35
N GLY A 128 -2.82 -6.84 -9.41
CA GLY A 128 -4.08 -7.44 -9.85
C GLY A 128 -5.33 -6.71 -9.36
N TRP A 129 -6.41 -7.48 -9.12
CA TRP A 129 -7.75 -6.96 -8.83
C TRP A 129 -8.27 -7.47 -7.49
N GLY A 130 -8.79 -6.57 -6.67
CA GLY A 130 -9.48 -6.85 -5.43
C GLY A 130 -11.00 -6.75 -5.58
N PRO A 131 -11.76 -6.94 -4.49
CA PRO A 131 -13.23 -6.93 -4.53
C PRO A 131 -13.83 -5.56 -4.85
N HIS A 132 -13.04 -4.49 -4.73
CA HIS A 132 -13.48 -3.09 -4.92
C HIS A 132 -12.77 -2.38 -6.07
N GLY A 133 -12.02 -3.09 -6.91
CA GLY A 133 -11.27 -2.50 -8.02
C GLY A 133 -9.81 -2.94 -8.07
N PRO A 134 -8.96 -2.22 -8.83
CA PRO A 134 -7.57 -2.60 -9.00
C PRO A 134 -6.77 -2.41 -7.70
N LEU A 135 -5.82 -3.32 -7.44
CA LEU A 135 -4.90 -3.20 -6.31
C LEU A 135 -3.70 -2.34 -6.72
N GLU A 136 -3.80 -1.04 -6.46
CA GLU A 136 -2.89 0.07 -6.86
C GLU A 136 -1.45 0.01 -6.31
N MET A 137 -1.07 -1.12 -5.75
CA MET A 137 0.29 -1.38 -5.28
C MET A 137 0.89 -2.52 -6.08
N GLY A 138 2.13 -2.34 -6.53
CA GLY A 138 2.94 -3.34 -7.21
C GLY A 138 4.20 -3.69 -6.43
N GLY A 139 4.86 -4.79 -6.80
CA GLY A 139 6.22 -5.08 -6.33
C GLY A 139 6.22 -5.77 -4.98
N MET A 140 6.71 -5.09 -3.94
CA MET A 140 6.75 -5.64 -2.58
C MET A 140 5.40 -5.47 -1.87
N PHE A 141 4.34 -5.97 -2.49
CA PHE A 141 2.98 -6.00 -1.96
C PHE A 141 2.45 -7.43 -1.95
N SER A 142 1.70 -7.77 -0.92
CA SER A 142 0.95 -9.02 -0.81
C SER A 142 -0.33 -8.77 -0.02
N VAL A 143 -1.33 -9.61 -0.24
CA VAL A 143 -2.52 -9.66 0.60
C VAL A 143 -2.43 -10.90 1.48
N MET A 144 -2.37 -10.69 2.78
CA MET A 144 -2.44 -11.75 3.77
C MET A 144 -3.91 -12.09 4.04
N LYS A 145 -4.30 -13.32 3.70
CA LYS A 145 -5.66 -13.82 3.90
C LYS A 145 -5.73 -14.59 5.21
N VAL A 146 -6.49 -14.08 6.18
CA VAL A 146 -6.69 -14.75 7.47
C VAL A 146 -8.13 -15.28 7.55
N ARG A 147 -8.28 -16.59 7.72
CA ARG A 147 -9.56 -17.29 7.87
C ARG A 147 -9.43 -18.43 8.87
N GLU A 148 -10.50 -18.75 9.57
CA GLU A 148 -10.63 -20.01 10.29
C GLU A 148 -10.64 -21.21 9.32
N GLY A 149 -10.15 -22.36 9.79
CA GLY A 149 -10.24 -23.63 9.05
C GLY A 149 -9.21 -23.87 7.94
N ILE A 150 -8.26 -22.95 7.73
CA ILE A 150 -7.12 -23.16 6.81
C ILE A 150 -6.08 -24.04 7.52
N ALA A 151 -5.75 -25.18 6.93
CA ALA A 151 -4.72 -26.07 7.47
C ALA A 151 -3.31 -25.47 7.26
N PRO A 152 -2.31 -25.77 8.11
CA PRO A 152 -0.95 -25.22 8.00
C PRO A 152 -0.23 -25.53 6.68
N ASP A 153 -0.67 -26.56 5.96
CA ASP A 153 -0.14 -27.03 4.68
C ASP A 153 -1.12 -26.79 3.50
N ASP A 154 -2.20 -26.06 3.74
CA ASP A 154 -3.14 -25.64 2.70
C ASP A 154 -2.73 -24.28 2.10
N TYR A 155 -2.38 -24.30 0.82
CA TYR A 155 -1.97 -23.12 0.04
C TYR A 155 -3.04 -22.72 -1.00
N SER A 156 -4.26 -23.26 -0.90
CA SER A 156 -5.36 -22.87 -1.76
C SER A 156 -5.78 -21.42 -1.47
N ASP A 157 -6.28 -20.72 -2.49
CA ASP A 157 -6.83 -19.37 -2.31
C ASP A 157 -8.24 -19.48 -1.71
N PRO A 158 -8.47 -19.01 -0.47
CA PRO A 158 -9.80 -19.03 0.15
C PRO A 158 -10.75 -17.97 -0.42
N GLY A 159 -10.29 -17.14 -1.37
CA GLY A 159 -11.05 -16.05 -1.96
C GLY A 159 -11.02 -14.77 -1.13
N TRP A 160 -11.83 -13.79 -1.53
CA TRP A 160 -11.95 -12.50 -0.84
C TRP A 160 -12.80 -12.61 0.42
N TYR A 161 -12.43 -11.87 1.46
CA TYR A 161 -13.16 -11.83 2.71
C TYR A 161 -14.48 -11.10 2.54
N GLU A 162 -15.57 -11.73 2.96
CA GLU A 162 -16.87 -11.08 3.03
C GLU A 162 -16.97 -10.31 4.35
N ASN A 163 -16.92 -8.98 4.25
CA ASN A 163 -17.03 -8.12 5.41
C ASN A 163 -18.45 -8.20 6.00
N PRO A 164 -18.60 -8.25 7.34
CA PRO A 164 -19.92 -8.23 7.96
C PRO A 164 -20.76 -7.02 7.54
N PRO A 165 -22.10 -7.14 7.47
CA PRO A 165 -22.97 -6.03 7.10
C PRO A 165 -22.73 -4.79 7.96
N GLY A 166 -22.51 -3.64 7.32
CA GLY A 166 -22.31 -2.34 7.99
C GLY A 166 -20.89 -2.04 8.47
N THR A 167 -19.90 -2.91 8.24
CA THR A 167 -18.49 -2.65 8.62
C THR A 167 -17.65 -2.05 7.49
N GLN A 168 -18.13 -2.15 6.25
CA GLN A 168 -17.44 -1.55 5.10
C GLN A 168 -17.63 -0.04 5.09
N ALA A 169 -16.59 0.69 4.68
CA ALA A 169 -16.72 2.11 4.38
C ALA A 169 -17.65 2.32 3.17
N TRP A 170 -18.38 3.44 3.19
CA TRP A 170 -19.23 3.87 2.09
C TRP A 170 -18.88 5.32 1.72
N GLU A 171 -19.26 5.71 0.50
CA GLU A 171 -19.11 7.08 0.05
C GLU A 171 -19.91 8.03 0.94
N TRP A 172 -19.27 9.12 1.39
CA TRP A 172 -19.95 10.17 2.11
C TRP A 172 -20.67 11.11 1.14
N THR A 173 -22.00 11.08 1.15
CA THR A 173 -22.84 11.91 0.28
C THR A 173 -23.38 13.18 0.97
N GLY A 174 -22.94 13.48 2.19
CA GLY A 174 -23.33 14.68 2.92
C GLY A 174 -22.49 15.91 2.56
N GLU A 175 -22.81 17.05 3.16
CA GLU A 175 -21.96 18.23 3.03
C GLU A 175 -20.58 17.98 3.67
N LEU A 176 -19.52 18.30 2.94
CA LEU A 176 -18.17 18.32 3.51
C LEU A 176 -18.04 19.54 4.44
N PRO A 177 -17.37 19.43 5.59
CA PRO A 177 -17.09 20.58 6.42
C PRO A 177 -16.27 21.62 5.66
N GLU A 178 -16.42 22.90 6.00
CA GLU A 178 -15.56 23.96 5.44
C GLU A 178 -14.09 23.60 5.63
N HIS A 179 -13.31 23.73 4.56
CA HIS A 179 -11.88 23.44 4.59
C HIS A 179 -11.19 24.35 5.60
N ALA A 180 -10.36 23.76 6.47
CA ALA A 180 -9.49 24.56 7.32
C ALA A 180 -8.36 25.14 6.47
N SER A 181 -8.34 26.46 6.31
CA SER A 181 -7.24 27.18 5.67
C SER A 181 -6.40 27.91 6.71
N ASN A 182 -5.07 27.76 6.66
CA ASN A 182 -4.15 28.57 7.46
C ASN A 182 -3.35 29.52 6.56
N TYR A 183 -3.58 30.82 6.71
CA TYR A 183 -2.90 31.88 5.97
C TYR A 183 -1.80 32.56 6.80
N SER A 184 -1.46 32.01 7.96
CA SER A 184 -0.52 32.56 8.92
C SER A 184 0.50 31.50 9.36
N PRO A 185 1.76 31.89 9.64
CA PRO A 185 2.73 31.00 10.29
C PRO A 185 2.39 30.71 11.77
N GLU A 186 1.37 31.37 12.34
CA GLU A 186 0.94 31.14 13.70
C GLU A 186 0.37 29.71 13.88
N THR A 187 0.78 29.06 14.97
CA THR A 187 0.26 27.74 15.32
C THR A 187 -1.17 27.88 15.82
N ILE A 188 -2.14 27.48 15.00
CA ILE A 188 -3.54 27.39 15.39
C ILE A 188 -3.72 26.06 16.13
N LEU A 189 -3.87 26.12 17.45
CA LEU A 189 -4.20 24.94 18.26
C LEU A 189 -5.64 24.52 17.98
N THR A 190 -5.86 23.27 17.58
CA THR A 190 -7.21 22.71 17.46
C THR A 190 -7.93 22.87 18.81
N PRO A 191 -9.08 23.56 18.86
CA PRO A 191 -9.80 23.75 20.12
C PRO A 191 -10.14 22.38 20.74
N ARG A 192 -9.74 22.17 21.99
CA ARG A 192 -10.16 21.00 22.79
C ARG A 192 -11.64 21.12 23.11
N GLY A 193 -12.51 20.79 22.16
CA GLY A 193 -13.96 20.92 22.35
C GLY A 193 -14.86 20.37 21.25
N GLY A 194 -14.32 19.86 20.14
CA GLY A 194 -15.15 19.21 19.12
C GLY A 194 -15.81 17.95 19.69
N LYS A 195 -17.13 17.96 19.84
CA LYS A 195 -17.91 16.72 20.05
C LYS A 195 -17.50 15.74 18.96
N ARG A 196 -16.99 14.56 19.34
CA ARG A 196 -16.92 13.42 18.44
C ARG A 196 -18.34 13.20 17.92
N LEU A 197 -18.56 13.45 16.63
CA LEU A 197 -19.70 12.90 15.93
C LEU A 197 -19.45 11.39 15.90
N GLY A 198 -20.32 10.64 16.57
CA GLY A 198 -20.30 9.19 16.62
C GLY A 198 -20.68 8.57 15.29
#